data_AF-A0A1R1I3V8-F1
#
_entry.id   AF-A0A1R1I3V8-F1
#
_cell.length_a   1.000
_cell.length_b   1.000
_cell.length_c   1.000
_cell.angle_alpha   90.00
_cell.angle_beta   90.00
_cell.angle_gamma   90.00
#
_symmetry.space_group_name_H-M   'P 1'
#
loop_
_entity.id
_entity.type
_entity.pdbx_description
1 polymer ?
#
loop_
_entity_poly.entity_id
_entity_poly.type
_entity_poly.pdbx_seq_one_letter_code
_entity_poly.pdbx_strand_id
1 'polypeptide(L)'
;MRAAWFAAPAAALLLLPACAPDSMVSSAVSARQLAPRFGVAEDAAADELPAEVVAAEKQADAVAEAEEAMSRAAVRTSELTSVQSAAAGPGFQPTNGWEDHHIHNVAYSQLDLLEEASPTFRDYAENAMTSAGTDGCTVLGLSVMSKHPDGFILGTISTDCGGGQAIWGEDGETHQWHLLTVLQATPDCAELTGLELPTGVGLVCNDDQGKLETY
;
A
#
# COMPACT_ATOMS: atom_id res chain seq x y z
N MET A 1 -3.45 55.50 23.46
CA MET A 1 -4.87 55.22 23.81
C MET A 1 -5.77 55.84 22.75
N ARG A 2 -6.28 55.05 21.81
CA ARG A 2 -7.43 55.41 20.96
C ARG A 2 -8.12 54.13 20.49
N ALA A 3 -9.43 54.17 20.59
CA ALA A 3 -10.32 53.04 20.76
C ALA A 3 -10.80 52.42 19.44
N ALA A 4 -11.15 51.15 19.59
CA ALA A 4 -11.97 50.25 18.77
C ALA A 4 -12.95 50.87 17.78
N TRP A 5 -13.09 50.25 16.61
CA TRP A 5 -14.39 50.06 15.94
C TRP A 5 -14.46 48.64 15.36
N PHE A 6 -15.45 47.89 15.85
CA PHE A 6 -15.89 46.58 15.38
C PHE A 6 -16.64 46.72 14.05
N ALA A 7 -16.43 45.77 13.13
CA ALA A 7 -17.41 45.43 12.12
C ALA A 7 -17.21 43.96 11.71
N ALA A 8 -17.98 43.07 12.33
CA ALA A 8 -18.12 41.69 11.90
C ALA A 8 -19.20 41.62 10.81
N PRO A 9 -18.96 41.00 9.64
CA PRO A 9 -20.03 40.63 8.75
C PRO A 9 -20.60 39.27 9.16
N ALA A 10 -21.92 39.27 9.34
CA ALA A 10 -22.75 38.08 9.46
C ALA A 10 -22.65 37.25 8.16
N ALA A 11 -22.17 36.01 8.27
CA ALA A 11 -22.27 35.02 7.20
C ALA A 11 -23.41 34.06 7.53
N ALA A 12 -24.34 33.97 6.57
CA ALA A 12 -25.60 33.27 6.65
C ALA A 12 -25.43 31.74 6.78
N LEU A 13 -26.21 31.16 7.68
CA LEU A 13 -26.49 29.73 7.77
C LEU A 13 -27.23 29.28 6.50
N LEU A 14 -26.54 28.55 5.62
CA LEU A 14 -27.18 27.74 4.58
C LEU A 14 -27.43 26.34 5.13
N LEU A 15 -28.70 26.06 5.40
CA LEU A 15 -29.23 24.71 5.64
C LEU A 15 -29.22 23.94 4.31
N LEU A 16 -28.37 22.92 4.20
CA LEU A 16 -28.48 21.90 3.15
C LEU A 16 -29.26 20.68 3.69
N PRO A 17 -30.19 20.11 2.92
CA PRO A 17 -30.89 18.89 3.29
C PRO A 17 -29.96 17.67 3.24
N ALA A 18 -29.97 16.89 4.31
CA ALA A 18 -29.30 15.61 4.41
C ALA A 18 -29.90 14.60 3.43
N CYS A 19 -29.15 14.22 2.39
CA CYS A 19 -29.37 13.00 1.65
C CYS A 19 -28.70 11.85 2.41
N ALA A 20 -29.52 11.01 3.05
CA ALA A 20 -29.10 9.73 3.58
C ALA A 20 -28.80 8.76 2.42
N PRO A 21 -27.68 8.02 2.43
CA PRO A 21 -27.55 6.85 1.58
C PRO A 21 -28.31 5.66 2.20
N ASP A 22 -29.15 5.08 1.34
CA ASP A 22 -29.94 3.87 1.51
C ASP A 22 -29.12 2.68 2.03
N SER A 23 -29.65 2.04 3.07
CA SER A 23 -29.15 0.79 3.63
C SER A 23 -29.36 -0.36 2.63
N MET A 24 -28.32 -0.73 1.87
CA MET A 24 -28.32 -2.01 1.17
C MET A 24 -27.82 -3.13 2.09
N VAL A 25 -28.81 -3.91 2.53
CA VAL A 25 -28.73 -5.24 3.12
C VAL A 25 -27.82 -6.13 2.27
N SER A 26 -26.67 -6.55 2.81
CA SER A 26 -25.90 -7.67 2.28
C SER A 26 -26.14 -8.89 3.17
N SER A 27 -26.70 -9.91 2.54
CA SER A 27 -27.18 -11.15 3.13
C SER A 27 -26.10 -11.91 3.90
N ALA A 28 -26.38 -12.22 5.17
CA ALA A 28 -25.68 -13.25 5.92
C ALA A 28 -25.98 -14.62 5.29
N VAL A 29 -24.98 -15.23 4.63
CA VAL A 29 -25.01 -16.66 4.32
C VAL A 29 -24.65 -17.43 5.58
N SER A 30 -25.67 -18.07 6.14
CA SER A 30 -25.60 -18.96 7.28
C SER A 30 -24.95 -20.28 6.87
N ALA A 31 -23.68 -20.48 7.21
CA ALA A 31 -23.05 -21.81 7.19
C ALA A 31 -23.32 -22.52 8.52
N ARG A 32 -24.51 -23.11 8.65
CA ARG A 32 -24.77 -24.22 9.57
C ARG A 32 -24.36 -25.50 8.86
N GLN A 33 -23.30 -26.17 9.30
CA GLN A 33 -23.12 -27.63 9.12
C GLN A 33 -22.04 -28.11 10.10
N LEU A 34 -22.50 -28.63 11.24
CA LEU A 34 -22.51 -30.06 11.60
C LEU A 34 -21.25 -30.47 12.36
N ALA A 35 -21.35 -30.37 13.68
CA ALA A 35 -20.50 -31.10 14.61
C ALA A 35 -20.82 -32.61 14.52
N PRO A 36 -19.83 -33.49 14.33
CA PRO A 36 -20.04 -34.91 14.54
C PRO A 36 -20.02 -35.22 16.05
N ARG A 37 -21.18 -35.63 16.57
CA ARG A 37 -21.30 -36.39 17.82
C ARG A 37 -20.86 -37.81 17.54
N PHE A 38 -19.68 -38.21 18.05
CA PHE A 38 -19.33 -39.62 18.16
C PHE A 38 -19.66 -40.10 19.57
N GLY A 39 -20.64 -41.00 19.64
CA GLY A 39 -21.00 -41.74 20.83
C GLY A 39 -19.90 -42.73 21.18
N VAL A 40 -19.61 -42.79 22.48
CA VAL A 40 -18.86 -43.88 23.09
C VAL A 40 -19.84 -45.01 23.32
N ALA A 41 -19.68 -46.10 22.57
CA ALA A 41 -20.27 -47.39 22.89
C ALA A 41 -19.12 -48.36 23.16
N GLU A 42 -19.21 -48.94 24.33
CA GLU A 42 -18.32 -49.90 24.96
C GLU A 42 -18.61 -51.32 24.44
N ASP A 43 -17.57 -52.15 24.52
CA ASP A 43 -17.59 -53.62 24.61
C ASP A 43 -17.27 -54.49 23.38
N ALA A 44 -16.51 -55.54 23.72
CA ALA A 44 -16.21 -56.80 23.03
C ALA A 44 -14.88 -56.95 22.27
N ALA A 45 -14.08 -57.87 22.82
CA ALA A 45 -12.75 -58.31 22.47
C ALA A 45 -12.70 -59.35 21.33
N ALA A 46 -11.54 -59.42 20.65
CA ALA A 46 -10.82 -60.59 20.11
C ALA A 46 -9.82 -60.07 19.06
N ASP A 47 -8.50 -60.17 19.25
CA ASP A 47 -7.62 -61.34 19.03
C ASP A 47 -6.97 -61.32 17.62
N GLU A 48 -5.66 -61.58 17.60
CA GLU A 48 -4.73 -61.83 16.46
C GLU A 48 -4.23 -60.68 15.54
N LEU A 49 -3.06 -60.12 15.91
CA LEU A 49 -1.71 -60.20 15.26
C LEU A 49 -1.46 -59.87 13.74
N PRO A 50 -0.19 -59.56 13.35
CA PRO A 50 0.15 -58.35 12.58
C PRO A 50 0.70 -58.61 11.17
N ALA A 51 0.62 -57.60 10.28
CA ALA A 51 1.50 -57.45 9.13
C ALA A 51 1.47 -56.02 8.55
N GLU A 52 2.56 -55.65 7.86
CA GLU A 52 2.76 -54.47 7.00
C GLU A 52 3.20 -53.17 7.71
N VAL A 53 4.44 -53.12 8.19
CA VAL A 53 5.58 -52.51 7.46
C VAL A 53 5.38 -52.50 5.93
N VAL A 54 5.01 -51.36 5.33
CA VAL A 54 5.60 -50.71 4.13
C VAL A 54 4.75 -49.46 3.80
N ALA A 55 5.29 -48.24 4.00
CA ALA A 55 4.99 -47.03 3.19
C ALA A 55 5.66 -45.78 3.80
N ALA A 56 6.98 -45.86 4.04
CA ALA A 56 7.80 -44.71 4.42
C ALA A 56 8.81 -44.44 3.32
N GLU A 57 8.36 -44.15 2.09
CA GLU A 57 9.29 -43.90 0.97
C GLU A 57 8.73 -43.00 -0.15
N LYS A 58 7.74 -42.14 0.15
CA LYS A 58 7.19 -41.21 -0.85
C LYS A 58 7.03 -39.77 -0.32
N GLN A 59 8.05 -39.28 0.37
CA GLN A 59 8.12 -37.90 0.88
C GLN A 59 9.44 -37.18 0.55
N ALA A 60 10.27 -37.72 -0.35
CA ALA A 60 11.53 -37.09 -0.74
C ALA A 60 11.45 -36.26 -2.04
N ASP A 61 10.53 -36.58 -2.97
CA ASP A 61 10.47 -35.88 -4.27
C ASP A 61 9.72 -34.53 -4.25
N ALA A 62 8.87 -34.27 -3.24
CA ALA A 62 8.07 -33.04 -3.19
C ALA A 62 8.85 -31.79 -2.76
N VAL A 63 10.09 -31.96 -2.23
CA VAL A 63 10.90 -30.84 -1.74
C VAL A 63 11.77 -30.24 -2.86
N ALA A 64 12.13 -31.02 -3.88
CA ALA A 64 12.96 -30.57 -4.99
C ALA A 64 12.20 -29.66 -5.99
N GLU A 65 10.90 -29.90 -6.23
CA GLU A 65 10.08 -29.03 -7.11
C GLU A 65 9.79 -27.65 -6.49
N ALA A 66 9.84 -27.52 -5.16
CA ALA A 66 9.60 -26.24 -4.47
C ALA A 66 10.77 -25.25 -4.62
N GLU A 67 12.02 -25.73 -4.64
CA GLU A 67 13.20 -24.89 -4.85
C GLU A 67 13.31 -24.36 -6.30
N GLU A 68 12.92 -25.17 -7.29
CA GLU A 68 12.99 -24.77 -8.69
C GLU A 68 11.92 -23.72 -9.06
N ALA A 69 10.76 -23.75 -8.39
CA ALA A 69 9.73 -22.72 -8.51
C ALA A 69 10.14 -21.38 -7.88
N MET A 70 10.87 -21.40 -6.76
CA MET A 70 11.38 -20.17 -6.13
C MET A 70 12.49 -19.51 -6.96
N SER A 71 13.35 -20.29 -7.62
CA SER A 71 14.37 -19.73 -8.54
C SER A 71 13.77 -19.06 -9.77
N ARG A 72 12.65 -19.57 -10.32
CA ARG A 72 11.96 -18.93 -11.46
C ARG A 72 11.14 -17.70 -11.08
N ALA A 73 10.65 -17.61 -9.84
CA ALA A 73 9.97 -16.42 -9.34
C ALA A 73 10.94 -15.24 -9.18
N ALA A 74 12.16 -15.47 -8.70
CA ALA A 74 13.18 -14.45 -8.51
C ALA A 74 13.62 -13.77 -9.82
N VAL A 75 13.67 -14.51 -10.93
CA VAL A 75 14.06 -13.96 -12.25
C VAL A 75 12.97 -13.04 -12.83
N ARG A 76 11.69 -13.32 -12.59
CA ARG A 76 10.58 -12.45 -13.02
C ARG A 76 10.46 -11.17 -12.19
N THR A 77 10.92 -11.18 -10.94
CA THR A 77 10.92 -9.97 -10.10
C THR A 77 11.99 -8.97 -10.56
N SER A 78 13.12 -9.45 -11.08
CA SER A 78 14.22 -8.58 -11.56
C SER A 78 13.89 -7.79 -12.84
N GLU A 79 13.01 -8.29 -13.71
CA GLU A 79 12.63 -7.54 -14.93
C GLU A 79 11.61 -6.42 -14.65
N LEU A 80 10.78 -6.54 -13.61
CA LEU A 80 9.86 -5.47 -13.17
C LEU A 80 10.59 -4.31 -12.48
N THR A 81 11.69 -4.59 -11.78
CA THR A 81 12.54 -3.55 -11.16
C THR A 81 13.28 -2.70 -12.21
N SER A 82 13.54 -3.24 -13.40
CA SER A 82 14.31 -2.55 -14.44
C SER A 82 13.56 -1.42 -15.14
N VAL A 83 12.22 -1.37 -15.05
CA VAL A 83 11.42 -0.26 -15.63
C VAL A 83 11.21 0.87 -14.61
N GLN A 84 11.26 0.56 -13.31
CA GLN A 84 11.05 1.53 -12.22
C GLN A 84 12.25 2.42 -11.90
N SER A 85 13.45 2.04 -12.35
CA SER A 85 14.65 2.86 -12.14
C SER A 85 14.81 4.02 -13.13
N ALA A 86 13.85 4.21 -14.06
CA ALA A 86 13.92 5.29 -15.05
C ALA A 86 13.72 6.70 -14.45
N ALA A 87 13.15 6.81 -13.24
CA ALA A 87 13.03 8.08 -12.51
C ALA A 87 14.32 8.49 -11.78
N ALA A 88 15.30 7.58 -11.65
CA ALA A 88 16.58 7.83 -11.00
C ALA A 88 17.72 7.39 -11.92
N GLY A 89 17.89 8.13 -13.02
CA GLY A 89 19.19 8.11 -13.69
C GLY A 89 20.28 8.49 -12.67
N PRO A 90 21.49 7.90 -12.75
CA PRO A 90 22.57 8.27 -11.84
C PRO A 90 22.89 9.77 -12.02
N GLY A 91 22.44 10.59 -11.06
CA GLY A 91 22.66 12.05 -11.04
C GLY A 91 21.42 12.94 -11.02
N PHE A 92 20.20 12.41 -10.84
CA PHE A 92 19.06 13.28 -10.55
C PHE A 92 19.19 13.87 -9.13
N GLN A 93 19.13 15.19 -9.02
CA GLN A 93 19.07 15.91 -7.76
C GLN A 93 17.70 16.62 -7.73
N PRO A 94 16.86 16.40 -6.72
CA PRO A 94 15.60 17.09 -6.62
C PRO A 94 15.81 18.61 -6.54
N THR A 95 14.86 19.33 -7.11
CA THR A 95 14.87 20.79 -7.19
C THR A 95 13.54 21.33 -6.69
N ASN A 96 13.35 22.65 -6.69
CA ASN A 96 12.08 23.30 -6.33
C ASN A 96 11.58 23.01 -4.91
N GLY A 97 12.45 22.63 -3.98
CA GLY A 97 12.09 22.39 -2.57
C GLY A 97 11.96 20.92 -2.20
N TRP A 98 12.08 20.01 -3.17
CA TRP A 98 12.21 18.59 -2.86
C TRP A 98 13.51 18.29 -2.10
N GLU A 99 13.40 17.51 -1.03
CA GLU A 99 14.50 17.00 -0.23
C GLU A 99 14.62 15.49 -0.42
N ASP A 100 15.84 15.00 -0.64
CA ASP A 100 16.12 13.57 -0.74
C ASP A 100 16.04 12.90 0.63
N HIS A 101 15.26 11.83 0.70
CA HIS A 101 15.22 10.92 1.84
C HIS A 101 15.50 9.51 1.33
N HIS A 102 16.53 8.84 1.83
CA HIS A 102 16.87 7.48 1.40
C HIS A 102 16.38 6.45 2.41
N ILE A 103 15.06 6.41 2.63
CA ILE A 103 14.43 5.48 3.57
C ILE A 103 13.82 4.34 2.75
N HIS A 104 14.38 3.14 2.88
CA HIS A 104 14.07 2.02 2.00
C HIS A 104 13.42 0.85 2.73
N ASN A 105 12.36 0.30 2.12
CA ASN A 105 11.72 -0.96 2.50
C ASN A 105 11.38 -1.06 3.99
N VAL A 106 10.74 -0.01 4.51
CA VAL A 106 10.25 0.06 5.88
C VAL A 106 9.07 -0.90 6.03
N ALA A 107 9.28 -1.95 6.81
CA ALA A 107 8.20 -2.81 7.29
C ALA A 107 7.55 -2.22 8.55
N TYR A 108 6.41 -2.78 8.98
CA TYR A 108 5.68 -2.34 10.18
C TYR A 108 6.56 -2.22 11.43
N SER A 109 7.49 -3.16 11.64
CA SER A 109 8.40 -3.14 12.79
C SER A 109 9.48 -2.06 12.76
N GLN A 110 9.57 -1.29 11.67
CA GLN A 110 10.61 -0.28 11.43
C GLN A 110 10.02 1.12 11.17
N LEU A 111 8.74 1.33 11.48
CA LEU A 111 8.04 2.58 11.19
C LEU A 111 8.72 3.81 11.79
N ASP A 112 9.44 3.67 12.91
CA ASP A 112 10.22 4.77 13.51
C ASP A 112 11.20 5.43 12.52
N LEU A 113 11.66 4.73 11.48
CA LEU A 113 12.51 5.32 10.43
C LEU A 113 11.78 6.40 9.61
N LEU A 114 10.45 6.35 9.54
CA LEU A 114 9.65 7.35 8.82
C LEU A 114 9.48 8.66 9.59
N GLU A 115 9.85 8.71 10.88
CA GLU A 115 9.84 9.96 11.65
C GLU A 115 10.75 11.03 11.05
N GLU A 116 11.85 10.61 10.40
CA GLU A 116 12.76 11.49 9.67
C GLU A 116 12.07 12.18 8.48
N ALA A 117 11.18 11.45 7.78
CA ALA A 117 10.40 12.02 6.69
C ALA A 117 9.26 12.89 7.25
N SER A 118 8.38 12.32 8.05
CA SER A 118 7.33 13.07 8.74
C SER A 118 6.68 12.22 9.84
N PRO A 119 6.54 12.74 11.08
CA PRO A 119 5.79 12.06 12.13
C PRO A 119 4.33 11.75 11.74
N THR A 120 3.65 12.66 11.04
CA THR A 120 2.26 12.42 10.59
C THR A 120 2.17 11.38 9.47
N PHE A 121 3.22 11.26 8.66
CA PHE A 121 3.31 10.20 7.65
C PHE A 121 3.59 8.83 8.28
N ARG A 122 4.36 8.78 9.37
CA ARG A 122 4.56 7.56 10.18
C ARG A 122 3.22 6.99 10.64
N ASP A 123 2.37 7.86 11.20
CA ASP A 123 1.05 7.45 11.70
C ASP A 123 0.14 6.94 10.57
N TYR A 124 0.20 7.58 9.40
CA TYR A 124 -0.47 7.07 8.19
C TYR A 124 0.03 5.69 7.77
N ALA A 125 1.35 5.50 7.72
CA ALA A 125 1.98 4.23 7.35
C ALA A 125 1.62 3.11 8.33
N GLU A 126 1.60 3.41 9.63
CA GLU A 126 1.14 2.48 10.67
C GLU A 126 -0.29 2.01 10.38
N ASN A 127 -1.22 2.95 10.16
CA ASN A 127 -2.60 2.62 9.85
C ASN A 127 -2.72 1.78 8.56
N ALA A 128 -2.02 2.19 7.50
CA ALA A 128 -2.04 1.52 6.20
C ALA A 128 -1.53 0.06 6.25
N MET A 129 -0.60 -0.26 7.17
CA MET A 129 -0.03 -1.60 7.32
C MET A 129 -0.81 -2.50 8.29
N THR A 130 -1.68 -1.95 9.14
CA THR A 130 -2.43 -2.75 10.14
C THR A 130 -3.67 -3.44 9.60
N SER A 131 -4.20 -3.00 8.46
CA SER A 131 -5.42 -3.56 7.89
C SER A 131 -5.38 -3.61 6.37
N ALA A 132 -6.13 -4.56 5.81
CA ALA A 132 -6.34 -4.62 4.38
C ALA A 132 -7.10 -3.37 3.91
N GLY A 133 -6.65 -2.78 2.82
CA GLY A 133 -7.31 -1.67 2.14
C GLY A 133 -8.68 -2.04 1.59
N THR A 134 -9.33 -1.08 0.94
CA THR A 134 -10.64 -1.28 0.30
C THR A 134 -10.61 -2.25 -0.88
N ASP A 135 -9.43 -2.43 -1.48
CA ASP A 135 -9.11 -3.40 -2.51
C ASP A 135 -8.80 -4.81 -1.95
N GLY A 136 -8.77 -4.96 -0.62
CA GLY A 136 -8.43 -6.20 0.06
C GLY A 136 -6.93 -6.47 0.13
N CYS A 137 -6.10 -5.52 -0.32
CA CYS A 137 -4.65 -5.66 -0.32
C CYS A 137 -4.06 -5.06 0.96
N THR A 138 -3.04 -5.71 1.51
CA THR A 138 -2.36 -5.26 2.73
C THR A 138 -1.03 -4.63 2.38
N VAL A 139 -0.74 -3.46 2.93
CA VAL A 139 0.59 -2.82 2.77
C VAL A 139 1.63 -3.62 3.56
N LEU A 140 2.63 -4.13 2.86
CA LEU A 140 3.74 -4.90 3.41
C LEU A 140 4.97 -4.04 3.71
N GLY A 141 5.15 -2.95 2.98
CA GLY A 141 6.27 -2.04 3.17
C GLY A 141 6.17 -0.76 2.36
N LEU A 142 6.93 0.24 2.80
CA LEU A 142 7.03 1.55 2.17
C LEU A 142 8.48 1.99 2.03
N SER A 143 8.79 2.79 1.02
CA SER A 143 10.03 3.55 0.94
C SER A 143 9.68 5.02 0.71
N VAL A 144 10.48 5.92 1.27
CA VAL A 144 10.45 7.35 0.97
C VAL A 144 11.72 7.64 0.18
N MET A 145 11.58 8.30 -0.97
CA MET A 145 12.69 8.73 -1.82
C MET A 145 12.91 10.24 -1.72
N SER A 146 11.81 11.00 -1.70
CA SER A 146 11.89 12.45 -1.58
C SER A 146 10.65 13.00 -0.88
N LYS A 147 10.80 14.16 -0.24
CA LYS A 147 9.72 14.89 0.41
C LYS A 147 9.71 16.34 -0.05
N HIS A 148 8.51 16.90 -0.24
CA HIS A 148 8.31 18.31 -0.50
C HIS A 148 7.73 19.03 0.74
N PRO A 149 8.13 20.27 1.04
CA PRO A 149 7.57 21.06 2.14
C PRO A 149 6.07 21.34 2.00
N ASP A 150 5.53 21.32 0.78
CA ASP A 150 4.09 21.48 0.51
C ASP A 150 3.27 20.21 0.84
N GLY A 151 3.86 19.23 1.52
CA GLY A 151 3.14 18.03 1.98
C GLY A 151 3.06 16.93 0.92
N PHE A 152 4.10 16.74 0.11
CA PHE A 152 4.16 15.62 -0.83
C PHE A 152 5.30 14.67 -0.47
N ILE A 153 5.08 13.37 -0.67
CA ILE A 153 6.12 12.35 -0.59
C ILE A 153 6.12 11.55 -1.89
N LEU A 154 7.31 11.37 -2.46
CA LEU A 154 7.57 10.40 -3.51
C LEU A 154 8.29 9.21 -2.91
N GLY A 155 7.86 8.00 -3.27
CA GLY A 155 8.48 6.80 -2.76
C GLY A 155 7.96 5.54 -3.43
N THR A 156 7.97 4.42 -2.71
CA THR A 156 7.44 3.14 -3.22
C THR A 156 6.54 2.49 -2.20
N ILE A 157 5.50 1.81 -2.67
CA ILE A 157 4.62 0.97 -1.85
C ILE A 157 4.71 -0.48 -2.31
N SER A 158 4.76 -1.40 -1.35
CA SER A 158 4.65 -2.83 -1.59
C SER A 158 3.44 -3.37 -0.84
N THR A 159 2.59 -4.12 -1.54
CA THR A 159 1.43 -4.82 -0.98
C THR A 159 1.50 -6.31 -1.34
N ASP A 160 0.61 -7.10 -0.75
CA ASP A 160 0.43 -8.52 -1.09
C ASP A 160 -0.20 -8.75 -2.49
N CYS A 161 -0.74 -7.69 -3.11
CA CYS A 161 -1.30 -7.72 -4.47
C CYS A 161 -0.36 -7.14 -5.54
N GLY A 162 0.73 -6.50 -5.14
CA GLY A 162 1.64 -5.80 -6.06
C GLY A 162 2.23 -4.55 -5.43
N GLY A 163 2.95 -3.76 -6.20
CA GLY A 163 3.58 -2.55 -5.67
C GLY A 163 4.02 -1.62 -6.78
N GLY A 164 4.50 -0.45 -6.40
CA GLY A 164 5.08 0.48 -7.36
C GLY A 164 5.57 1.75 -6.75
N GLN A 165 6.04 2.66 -7.61
CA GLN A 165 6.31 4.02 -7.20
C GLN A 165 4.98 4.68 -6.82
N ALA A 166 4.98 5.44 -5.73
CA ALA A 166 3.77 6.00 -5.17
C ALA A 166 3.99 7.45 -4.77
N ILE A 167 2.93 8.22 -4.87
CA ILE A 167 2.87 9.62 -4.50
C ILE A 167 1.83 9.76 -3.40
N TRP A 168 2.24 10.36 -2.28
CA TRP A 168 1.33 10.72 -1.19
C TRP A 168 1.23 12.23 -1.08
N GLY A 169 0.04 12.68 -0.70
CA GLY A 169 -0.27 14.07 -0.40
C GLY A 169 -0.76 14.20 1.04
N GLU A 170 -0.36 15.27 1.70
CA GLU A 170 -0.88 15.71 2.98
C GLU A 170 -1.99 16.73 2.74
N ASP A 171 -3.17 16.48 3.30
CA ASP A 171 -4.23 17.48 3.32
C ASP A 171 -3.81 18.65 4.24
N GLY A 172 -3.68 19.86 3.68
CA GLY A 172 -3.14 21.02 4.39
C GLY A 172 -3.99 21.52 5.56
N GLU A 173 -5.28 21.14 5.64
CA GLU A 173 -6.15 21.55 6.75
C GLU A 173 -6.14 20.53 7.89
N THR A 174 -6.14 19.24 7.56
CA THR A 174 -6.26 18.14 8.53
C THR A 174 -4.95 17.45 8.84
N HIS A 175 -3.88 17.75 8.10
CA HIS A 175 -2.58 17.07 8.17
C HIS A 175 -2.70 15.55 7.96
N GLN A 176 -3.72 15.11 7.22
CA GLN A 176 -3.96 13.72 6.93
C GLN A 176 -3.32 13.33 5.60
N TRP A 177 -2.47 12.31 5.66
CA TRP A 177 -1.87 11.73 4.47
C TRP A 177 -2.82 10.79 3.76
N HIS A 178 -2.73 10.82 2.43
CA HIS A 178 -3.46 9.92 1.56
C HIS A 178 -2.59 9.55 0.36
N LEU A 179 -2.80 8.33 -0.14
CA LEU A 179 -2.16 7.87 -1.37
C LEU A 179 -2.87 8.54 -2.55
N LEU A 180 -2.15 9.39 -3.29
CA LEU A 180 -2.69 10.07 -4.46
C LEU A 180 -2.71 9.12 -5.66
N THR A 181 -1.59 8.44 -5.91
CA THR A 181 -1.47 7.50 -7.02
C THR A 181 -0.34 6.50 -6.82
N VAL A 182 -0.47 5.32 -7.44
CA VAL A 182 0.61 4.34 -7.62
C VAL A 182 0.92 4.26 -9.11
N LEU A 183 2.14 4.67 -9.47
CA LEU A 183 2.65 4.68 -10.83
C LEU A 183 3.05 3.25 -11.24
N GLN A 184 2.18 2.63 -12.02
CA GLN A 184 2.42 1.33 -12.68
C GLN A 184 2.97 1.49 -14.09
N ALA A 185 2.84 2.69 -14.67
CA ALA A 185 3.38 3.09 -15.96
C ALA A 185 3.76 4.58 -15.90
N THR A 186 4.40 5.07 -16.96
CA THR A 186 4.67 6.50 -17.13
C THR A 186 3.34 7.28 -17.13
N PRO A 187 3.11 8.17 -16.16
CA PRO A 187 1.87 8.95 -16.09
C PRO A 187 1.83 10.04 -17.17
N ASP A 188 0.65 10.61 -17.40
CA ASP A 188 0.53 11.81 -18.24
C ASP A 188 0.90 13.05 -17.43
N CYS A 189 1.58 14.03 -18.04
CA CYS A 189 2.01 15.24 -17.35
C CYS A 189 0.79 16.04 -16.83
N ALA A 190 -0.33 15.99 -17.56
CA ALA A 190 -1.59 16.61 -17.16
C ALA A 190 -2.17 15.99 -15.88
N GLU A 191 -1.99 14.68 -15.66
CA GLU A 191 -2.43 14.02 -14.44
C GLU A 191 -1.60 14.49 -13.23
N LEU A 192 -0.28 14.53 -13.38
CA LEU A 192 0.61 15.03 -12.32
C LEU A 192 0.33 16.49 -11.96
N THR A 193 0.05 17.34 -12.96
CA THR A 193 -0.38 18.73 -12.73
C THR A 193 -1.76 18.80 -12.09
N GLY A 194 -2.69 17.92 -12.45
CA GLY A 194 -4.01 17.82 -11.84
C GLY A 194 -3.98 17.41 -10.37
N LEU A 195 -2.92 16.70 -9.94
CA LEU A 195 -2.62 16.39 -8.54
C LEU A 195 -1.93 17.55 -7.80
N GLU A 196 -1.70 18.68 -8.48
CA GLU A 196 -0.95 19.83 -7.97
C GLU A 196 0.46 19.46 -7.49
N LEU A 197 1.04 18.40 -8.08
CA LEU A 197 2.35 17.90 -7.68
C LEU A 197 3.44 18.92 -8.06
N PRO A 198 4.31 19.33 -7.13
CA PRO A 198 5.45 20.20 -7.43
C PRO A 198 6.43 19.52 -8.40
N THR A 199 6.84 20.27 -9.42
CA THR A 199 7.83 19.84 -10.42
C THR A 199 9.21 19.62 -9.79
N GLY A 200 10.09 18.89 -10.48
CA GLY A 200 11.50 18.83 -10.08
C GLY A 200 11.83 17.72 -9.08
N VAL A 201 11.00 16.67 -8.99
CA VAL A 201 11.30 15.42 -8.29
C VAL A 201 11.80 14.30 -9.23
N GLY A 202 11.93 14.60 -10.52
CA GLY A 202 12.58 13.70 -11.48
C GLY A 202 11.67 12.64 -12.06
N LEU A 203 10.36 12.79 -11.86
CA LEU A 203 9.37 12.00 -12.57
C LEU A 203 9.46 12.29 -14.07
N VAL A 204 9.23 11.24 -14.86
CA VAL A 204 9.09 11.34 -16.31
C VAL A 204 7.61 11.10 -16.62
N CYS A 205 7.04 11.92 -17.48
CA CYS A 205 5.64 11.84 -17.89
C CYS A 205 5.49 11.96 -19.41
N ASN A 206 4.34 11.54 -19.94
CA ASN A 206 3.97 11.76 -21.33
C ASN A 206 3.28 13.12 -21.50
N ASP A 207 3.70 13.90 -22.49
CA ASP A 207 2.99 15.10 -22.91
C ASP A 207 1.71 14.77 -23.71
N ASP A 208 1.00 15.79 -24.17
CA ASP A 208 -0.23 15.65 -24.98
C ASP A 208 0.01 15.00 -26.36
N GLN A 209 1.28 14.84 -26.75
CA GLN A 209 1.72 14.21 -28.00
C GLN A 209 2.31 12.80 -27.77
N GLY A 210 2.35 12.31 -26.53
CA GLY A 210 2.92 11.02 -26.15
C GLY A 210 4.45 11.01 -26.12
N LYS A 211 5.10 12.17 -26.01
CA LYS A 211 6.54 12.31 -25.86
C LYS A 211 6.90 12.38 -24.37
N LEU A 212 8.00 11.71 -24.03
CA LEU A 212 8.54 11.68 -22.67
C LEU A 212 9.22 13.01 -22.32
N GLU A 213 8.82 13.59 -21.19
CA GLU A 213 9.39 14.81 -20.64
C GLU A 213 9.63 14.68 -19.14
N THR A 214 10.58 15.45 -18.60
CA THR A 214 10.77 15.55 -17.14
C THR A 214 9.69 16.44 -16.55
N TYR A 215 9.04 15.97 -15.50
CA TYR A 215 8.03 16.70 -14.74
C TYR A 215 8.66 17.61 -13.68
#